data_AF-A0A955PFL0-F1
#
_entry.id   AF-A0A955PFL0-F1
#
_cell.length_a   1.000
_cell.length_b   1.000
_cell.length_c   1.000
_cell.angle_alpha   90.00
_cell.angle_beta   90.00
_cell.angle_gamma   90.00
#
_symmetry.space_group_name_H-M   'P 1'
#
loop_
_entity.id
_entity.type
_entity.pdbx_description
1 polymer ?
#
loop_
_entity_poly.entity_id
_entity_poly.type
_entity_poly.pdbx_seq_one_letter_code
_entity_poly.pdbx_strand_id
1 'polypeptide(L)'
;GRFKEAELEPREVIVPAAKAIHSENPVDRLLESYFQKNEIEFPDRVDDRLFARRAYLDTIGLLPPPDQLEAFLEDDSPDKRNALVEDLLSRNQEYAENWITFWNDLLRNDFTGTGYIDGGRKQITDWLYHSLEANKPYNQFVHELVDPVTGSEGFIKGIVWRGVTNSSQTPAMQAAQNIGQVFMGINLKCASCHDSFISNWTLKDSYGLASVFSDDPLEIHRCDNPTGDHAPIKFLYEELGTVDPNLPRDRREEQLANILTDEQNGRFARTFVNRLWARLLGHGLIEPNDEMDRDPWSKDILDWLATDFIENDFDVKHTLRVILTSKAYQLPSSSWNG
;
A
#
# COMPACT_ATOMS: atom_id res chain seq x y z
N GLY A 1 13.77 12.10 16.30
CA GLY A 1 12.93 13.17 16.86
C GLY A 1 12.36 12.78 18.22
N ARG A 2 11.21 13.36 18.59
CA ARG A 2 10.43 13.00 19.81
C ARG A 2 9.74 11.65 19.66
N PHE A 3 9.40 11.27 18.42
CA PHE A 3 8.78 10.00 18.06
C PHE A 3 9.80 9.07 17.42
N LYS A 4 9.52 7.77 17.48
CA LYS A 4 10.29 6.73 16.78
C LYS A 4 10.11 6.92 15.26
N GLU A 5 11.15 6.58 14.51
CA GLU A 5 11.11 6.50 13.04
C GLU A 5 11.49 5.08 12.62
N ALA A 6 10.74 4.53 11.67
CA ALA A 6 11.04 3.22 11.09
C ALA A 6 12.23 3.28 10.14
N GLU A 7 12.97 2.18 10.08
CA GLU A 7 14.08 1.99 9.13
C GLU A 7 13.57 2.13 7.67
N LEU A 8 14.35 2.81 6.84
CA LEU A 8 14.00 3.05 5.44
C LEU A 8 14.48 1.91 4.54
N GLU A 9 15.70 1.43 4.76
CA GLU A 9 16.33 0.40 3.93
C GLU A 9 15.63 -0.97 4.07
N PRO A 10 15.62 -1.80 3.00
CA PRO A 10 15.23 -3.20 3.09
C PRO A 10 16.09 -3.95 4.12
N ARG A 11 15.53 -4.98 4.75
CA ARG A 11 16.27 -5.84 5.68
C ARG A 11 16.13 -7.28 5.22
N GLU A 12 17.26 -7.92 4.95
CA GLU A 12 17.30 -9.35 4.64
C GLU A 12 16.86 -10.16 5.87
N VAL A 13 15.92 -11.08 5.67
CA VAL A 13 15.38 -11.95 6.72
C VAL A 13 15.75 -13.39 6.43
N ILE A 14 16.47 -14.02 7.35
CA ILE A 14 16.83 -15.44 7.25
C ILE A 14 15.60 -16.27 7.60
N VAL A 15 15.04 -16.96 6.60
CA VAL A 15 13.90 -17.87 6.79
C VAL A 15 14.39 -19.18 7.43
N PRO A 16 13.91 -19.56 8.63
CA PRO A 16 14.30 -20.80 9.32
C PRO A 16 14.09 -22.02 8.44
N ALA A 17 15.04 -22.97 8.38
CA ALA A 17 14.92 -24.17 7.55
C ALA A 17 13.58 -24.91 7.77
N ALA A 18 13.01 -25.47 6.69
CA ALA A 18 11.78 -26.26 6.80
C ALA A 18 12.03 -27.48 7.70
N LYS A 19 11.34 -27.56 8.84
CA LYS A 19 11.46 -28.68 9.79
C LYS A 19 10.48 -29.81 9.49
N ALA A 20 9.45 -29.55 8.68
CA ALA A 20 8.41 -30.50 8.30
C ALA A 20 8.21 -30.52 6.77
N ILE A 21 7.68 -31.63 6.25
CA ILE A 21 7.26 -31.80 4.84
C ILE A 21 6.08 -30.87 4.46
N HIS A 22 5.42 -30.25 5.44
CA HIS A 22 4.11 -29.60 5.25
C HIS A 22 4.12 -28.05 5.22
N SER A 23 5.28 -27.40 5.29
CA SER A 23 5.36 -25.93 5.27
C SER A 23 6.54 -25.41 4.46
N GLU A 24 6.41 -25.43 3.13
CA GLU A 24 7.35 -24.78 2.23
C GLU A 24 7.21 -23.24 2.25
N ASN A 25 6.03 -22.73 2.59
CA ASN A 25 5.74 -21.30 2.60
C ASN A 25 6.60 -20.56 3.64
N PRO A 26 7.39 -19.54 3.25
CA PRO A 26 8.27 -18.81 4.17
C PRO A 26 7.55 -18.07 5.29
N VAL A 27 6.34 -17.55 5.06
CA VAL A 27 5.51 -16.89 6.09
C VAL A 27 5.26 -17.85 7.24
N ASP A 28 4.90 -19.10 6.92
CA ASP A 28 4.59 -20.12 7.91
C ASP A 28 5.84 -20.57 8.68
N ARG A 29 7.01 -20.62 8.03
CA ARG A 29 8.28 -20.96 8.68
C ARG A 29 8.71 -19.87 9.68
N LEU A 30 8.44 -18.61 9.37
CA LEU A 30 8.65 -17.48 10.28
C LEU A 30 7.64 -17.52 11.45
N LEU A 31 6.36 -17.78 11.16
CA LEU A 31 5.32 -17.93 12.17
C LEU A 31 5.61 -19.09 13.13
N GLU A 32 5.99 -20.24 12.60
CA GLU A 32 6.26 -21.43 13.39
C GLU A 32 7.34 -21.18 14.45
N SER A 33 8.34 -20.36 14.13
CA SER A 33 9.36 -19.94 15.10
C SER A 33 8.78 -19.14 16.26
N TYR A 34 7.78 -18.30 16.00
CA TYR A 34 7.04 -17.59 17.05
C TYR A 34 6.20 -18.56 17.90
N PHE A 35 5.41 -19.44 17.27
CA PHE A 35 4.57 -20.42 17.98
C PHE A 35 5.42 -21.33 18.88
N GLN A 36 6.54 -21.86 18.36
CA GLN A 36 7.48 -22.69 19.11
C GLN A 36 8.09 -21.93 20.30
N LYS A 37 8.55 -20.69 20.09
CA LYS A 37 9.16 -19.87 21.14
C LYS A 37 8.18 -19.55 22.28
N ASN A 38 6.90 -19.42 21.98
CA ASN A 38 5.86 -19.07 22.95
C ASN A 38 5.09 -20.29 23.48
N GLU A 39 5.50 -21.51 23.12
CA GLU A 39 4.83 -22.76 23.53
C GLU A 39 3.33 -22.79 23.14
N ILE A 40 2.99 -22.18 22.00
CA ILE A 40 1.63 -22.13 21.46
C ILE A 40 1.51 -23.19 20.36
N GLU A 41 0.45 -24.01 20.42
CA GLU A 41 0.12 -24.93 19.35
C GLU A 41 -0.36 -24.15 18.11
N PHE A 42 0.24 -24.41 16.94
CA PHE A 42 -0.13 -23.75 15.69
C PHE A 42 -1.45 -24.36 15.18
N PRO A 43 -2.59 -23.63 15.23
CA PRO A 43 -3.90 -24.22 14.97
C PRO A 43 -4.01 -24.87 13.59
N ASP A 44 -4.92 -25.83 13.46
CA ASP A 44 -5.19 -26.47 12.17
C ASP A 44 -5.78 -25.51 11.15
N ARG A 45 -5.53 -25.82 9.87
CA ARG A 45 -6.12 -25.08 8.75
C ARG A 45 -7.64 -25.27 8.74
N VAL A 46 -8.35 -24.28 8.23
CA VAL A 46 -9.78 -24.42 7.91
C VAL A 46 -10.01 -25.50 6.87
N ASP A 47 -11.24 -26.05 6.84
CA ASP A 47 -11.65 -27.02 5.83
C ASP A 47 -11.61 -26.42 4.41
N ASP A 48 -11.60 -27.32 3.41
CA ASP A 48 -11.49 -26.95 2.00
C ASP A 48 -12.65 -26.08 1.51
N ARG A 49 -13.87 -26.33 2.00
CA ARG A 49 -15.05 -25.56 1.58
C ARG A 49 -14.92 -24.11 2.05
N LEU A 50 -14.49 -23.90 3.29
CA LEU A 50 -14.28 -22.57 3.84
C LEU A 50 -13.08 -21.87 3.16
N PHE A 51 -11.98 -22.60 2.93
CA PHE A 51 -10.83 -22.08 2.18
C PHE A 51 -11.23 -21.59 0.78
N ALA A 52 -11.89 -22.43 -0.01
CA ALA A 52 -12.29 -22.08 -1.38
C ALA A 52 -13.19 -20.83 -1.38
N ARG A 53 -14.18 -20.77 -0.48
CA ARG A 53 -15.05 -19.59 -0.37
C ARG A 53 -14.25 -18.31 -0.09
N ARG A 54 -13.28 -18.35 0.83
CA ARG A 54 -12.44 -17.19 1.17
C ARG A 54 -11.56 -16.78 -0.02
N ALA A 55 -10.85 -17.73 -0.61
CA ALA A 55 -9.95 -17.47 -1.74
C ALA A 55 -10.69 -16.83 -2.93
N TYR A 56 -11.88 -17.32 -3.27
CA TYR A 56 -12.71 -16.75 -4.33
C TYR A 56 -13.15 -15.31 -4.03
N LEU A 57 -13.65 -15.05 -2.82
CA LEU A 57 -14.12 -13.72 -2.43
C LEU A 57 -12.98 -12.71 -2.36
N ASP A 58 -11.86 -13.09 -1.76
CA ASP A 58 -10.73 -12.17 -1.57
C ASP A 58 -9.98 -11.90 -2.88
N THR A 59 -9.88 -12.90 -3.77
CA THR A 59 -9.14 -12.75 -5.04
C THR A 59 -9.98 -12.07 -6.11
N ILE A 60 -11.21 -12.56 -6.36
CA ILE A 60 -12.03 -12.15 -7.50
C ILE A 60 -13.44 -11.66 -7.11
N GLY A 61 -13.77 -11.55 -5.82
CA GLY A 61 -15.02 -10.95 -5.36
C GLY A 61 -16.28 -11.79 -5.61
N LEU A 62 -16.14 -13.03 -6.06
CA LEU A 62 -17.24 -13.93 -6.39
C LEU A 62 -17.30 -15.13 -5.45
N LEU A 63 -18.41 -15.87 -5.47
CA LEU A 63 -18.47 -17.20 -4.85
C LEU A 63 -18.02 -18.27 -5.85
N PRO A 64 -17.46 -19.40 -5.39
CA PRO A 64 -17.15 -20.51 -6.27
C PRO A 64 -18.45 -21.04 -6.93
N PRO A 65 -18.45 -21.24 -8.26
CA PRO A 65 -19.53 -21.96 -8.93
C PRO A 65 -19.74 -23.35 -8.29
N PRO A 66 -20.98 -23.86 -8.17
CA PRO A 66 -21.24 -25.12 -7.47
C PRO A 66 -20.45 -26.32 -8.02
N ASP A 67 -20.33 -26.43 -9.33
CA ASP A 67 -19.59 -27.48 -10.04
C ASP A 67 -18.07 -27.38 -9.78
N GLN A 68 -17.52 -26.16 -9.80
CA GLN A 68 -16.10 -25.93 -9.48
C GLN A 68 -15.80 -26.23 -8.01
N LEU A 69 -16.72 -25.89 -7.11
CA LEU A 69 -16.58 -26.21 -5.68
C LEU A 69 -16.63 -27.72 -5.43
N GLU A 70 -17.57 -28.43 -6.07
CA GLU A 70 -17.67 -29.89 -5.96
C GLU A 70 -16.39 -30.56 -6.46
N ALA A 71 -15.90 -30.19 -7.65
CA ALA A 71 -14.63 -30.70 -8.18
C ALA A 71 -13.44 -30.44 -7.25
N PHE A 72 -13.34 -29.25 -6.64
CA PHE A 72 -12.28 -28.92 -5.69
C PHE A 72 -12.35 -29.75 -4.39
N LEU A 73 -13.56 -30.09 -3.94
CA LEU A 73 -13.77 -30.91 -2.75
C LEU A 73 -13.49 -32.39 -2.99
N GLU A 74 -13.70 -32.87 -4.22
CA GLU A 74 -13.40 -34.25 -4.63
C GLU A 74 -11.92 -34.47 -5.02
N ASP A 75 -11.17 -33.39 -5.28
CA ASP A 75 -9.74 -33.47 -5.56
C ASP A 75 -8.95 -33.83 -4.29
N ASP A 76 -8.22 -34.94 -4.32
CA ASP A 76 -7.35 -35.42 -3.23
C ASP A 76 -5.88 -34.96 -3.41
N SER A 77 -5.59 -34.15 -4.42
CA SER A 77 -4.23 -33.67 -4.69
C SER A 77 -3.71 -32.83 -3.53
N PRO A 78 -2.47 -33.09 -3.05
CA PRO A 78 -1.90 -32.34 -1.91
C PRO A 78 -1.67 -30.85 -2.23
N ASP A 79 -1.62 -30.48 -3.51
CA ASP A 79 -1.37 -29.12 -4.00
C ASP A 79 -2.62 -28.37 -4.46
N LYS A 80 -3.82 -28.96 -4.34
CA LYS A 80 -5.07 -28.40 -4.89
C LYS A 80 -5.36 -26.96 -4.45
N ARG A 81 -4.97 -26.58 -3.22
CA ARG A 81 -5.16 -25.22 -2.68
C ARG A 81 -4.29 -24.19 -3.41
N ASN A 82 -3.06 -24.55 -3.74
CA ASN A 82 -2.16 -23.68 -4.50
C ASN A 82 -2.67 -23.57 -5.94
N ALA A 83 -3.03 -24.69 -6.57
CA ALA A 83 -3.61 -24.71 -7.91
C ALA A 83 -4.88 -23.84 -8.01
N LEU A 84 -5.74 -23.85 -6.99
CA LEU A 84 -6.91 -22.96 -6.94
C LEU A 84 -6.51 -21.49 -6.88
N VAL A 85 -5.52 -21.13 -6.05
CA VAL A 85 -5.04 -19.74 -5.95
C VAL A 85 -4.44 -19.26 -7.27
N GLU A 86 -3.64 -20.09 -7.95
CA GLU A 86 -3.10 -19.77 -9.29
C GLU A 86 -4.21 -19.52 -10.30
N ASP A 87 -5.20 -20.41 -10.36
CA ASP A 87 -6.33 -20.28 -11.27
C ASP A 87 -7.07 -18.96 -11.02
N LEU A 88 -7.40 -18.64 -9.77
CA LEU A 88 -8.09 -17.40 -9.42
C LEU A 88 -7.28 -16.14 -9.76
N LEU A 89 -5.97 -16.13 -9.48
CA LEU A 89 -5.10 -15.00 -9.80
C LEU A 89 -4.88 -14.82 -11.31
N SER A 90 -5.02 -15.90 -12.09
CA SER A 90 -4.94 -15.85 -13.56
C SER A 90 -6.17 -15.20 -14.24
N ARG A 91 -7.30 -15.10 -13.52
CA ARG A 91 -8.55 -14.47 -13.99
C ARG A 91 -8.45 -12.94 -13.92
N ASN A 92 -7.67 -12.37 -14.82
CA ASN A 92 -7.25 -10.96 -14.82
C ASN A 92 -8.41 -9.96 -14.76
N GLN A 93 -9.48 -10.22 -15.52
CA GLN A 93 -10.64 -9.33 -15.57
C GLN A 93 -11.35 -9.29 -14.22
N GLU A 94 -11.74 -10.46 -13.68
CA GLU A 94 -12.47 -10.56 -12.42
C GLU A 94 -11.61 -10.09 -11.24
N TYR A 95 -10.30 -10.35 -11.29
CA TYR A 95 -9.33 -9.76 -10.36
C TYR A 95 -9.38 -8.23 -10.40
N ALA A 96 -9.26 -7.62 -11.58
CA ALA A 96 -9.27 -6.17 -11.72
C ALA A 96 -10.59 -5.56 -11.23
N GLU A 97 -11.73 -6.15 -11.60
CA GLU A 97 -13.07 -5.71 -11.19
C GLU A 97 -13.27 -5.78 -9.67
N ASN A 98 -12.72 -6.79 -8.99
CA ASN A 98 -12.77 -6.90 -7.54
C ASN A 98 -11.87 -5.86 -6.85
N TRP A 99 -10.62 -5.74 -7.30
CA TRP A 99 -9.60 -4.92 -6.64
C TRP A 99 -9.73 -3.42 -6.93
N ILE A 100 -10.43 -3.02 -7.99
CA ILE A 100 -10.59 -1.60 -8.33
C ILE A 100 -11.29 -0.80 -7.23
N THR A 101 -12.19 -1.41 -6.46
CA THR A 101 -12.88 -0.72 -5.35
C THR A 101 -11.91 -0.37 -4.23
N PHE A 102 -11.02 -1.31 -3.87
CA PHE A 102 -9.97 -1.08 -2.87
C PHE A 102 -9.05 0.07 -3.30
N TRP A 103 -8.61 0.06 -4.57
CA TRP A 103 -7.74 1.11 -5.09
C TRP A 103 -8.42 2.46 -5.25
N ASN A 104 -9.68 2.49 -5.67
CA ASN A 104 -10.44 3.74 -5.77
C ASN A 104 -10.57 4.42 -4.40
N ASP A 105 -10.85 3.67 -3.35
CA ASP A 105 -10.90 4.20 -1.99
C ASP A 105 -9.52 4.70 -1.53
N LEU A 106 -8.50 3.85 -1.69
CA LEU A 106 -7.14 4.15 -1.25
C LEU A 106 -6.55 5.38 -1.95
N LEU A 107 -6.77 5.51 -3.27
CA LEU A 107 -6.32 6.65 -4.08
C LEU A 107 -7.29 7.84 -4.03
N ARG A 108 -8.37 7.72 -3.25
CA ARG A 108 -9.44 8.71 -3.12
C ARG A 108 -10.08 9.08 -4.47
N ASN A 109 -10.08 8.17 -5.44
CA ASN A 109 -10.65 8.33 -6.79
C ASN A 109 -12.19 8.29 -6.73
N ASP A 110 -12.78 9.34 -6.15
CA ASP A 110 -14.23 9.53 -6.10
C ASP A 110 -14.74 10.22 -7.37
N PHE A 111 -15.87 9.74 -7.88
CA PHE A 111 -16.62 10.22 -9.06
C PHE A 111 -17.56 11.39 -8.70
N THR A 112 -17.93 11.54 -7.43
CA THR A 112 -18.94 12.51 -6.99
C THR A 112 -18.30 13.72 -6.33
N GLY A 113 -18.58 14.93 -6.81
CA GLY A 113 -18.09 16.17 -6.18
C GLY A 113 -17.82 17.32 -7.13
N THR A 114 -17.38 18.46 -6.58
CA THR A 114 -17.18 19.71 -7.32
C THR A 114 -15.99 19.69 -8.29
N GLY A 115 -15.01 18.79 -8.09
CA GLY A 115 -13.76 18.75 -8.85
C GLY A 115 -13.87 18.31 -10.32
N TYR A 116 -15.00 17.74 -10.75
CA TYR A 116 -15.26 17.46 -12.18
C TYR A 116 -15.94 18.63 -12.89
N ILE A 117 -16.48 19.60 -12.15
CA ILE A 117 -17.32 20.66 -12.71
C ILE A 117 -16.47 21.82 -13.26
N ASP A 118 -15.23 21.98 -12.79
CA ASP A 118 -14.27 22.97 -13.29
C ASP A 118 -13.21 22.37 -14.25
N GLY A 119 -13.28 21.07 -14.52
CA GLY A 119 -12.31 20.35 -15.34
C GLY A 119 -10.93 20.14 -14.68
N GLY A 120 -10.81 20.41 -13.38
CA GLY A 120 -9.56 20.27 -12.63
C GLY A 120 -9.17 18.81 -12.36
N ARG A 121 -10.13 17.98 -11.91
CA ARG A 121 -9.90 16.56 -11.63
C ARG A 121 -10.32 15.67 -12.80
N LYS A 122 -9.44 14.73 -13.19
CA LYS A 122 -9.74 13.64 -14.13
C LYS A 122 -9.94 12.33 -13.36
N GLN A 123 -10.81 11.45 -13.85
CA GLN A 123 -10.87 10.08 -13.34
C GLN A 123 -9.63 9.34 -13.78
N ILE A 124 -9.11 8.50 -12.89
CA ILE A 124 -8.07 7.55 -13.23
C ILE A 124 -8.62 6.13 -13.44
N THR A 125 -9.95 5.96 -13.43
CA THR A 125 -10.61 4.64 -13.40
C THR A 125 -10.22 3.75 -14.57
N ASP A 126 -10.19 4.29 -15.80
CA ASP A 126 -9.83 3.51 -16.99
C ASP A 126 -8.35 3.08 -16.93
N TRP A 127 -7.45 4.01 -16.58
CA TRP A 127 -6.03 3.71 -16.38
C TRP A 127 -5.81 2.70 -15.25
N LEU A 128 -6.56 2.85 -14.15
CA LEU A 128 -6.48 2.00 -12.97
C LEU A 128 -6.93 0.57 -13.31
N TYR A 129 -8.08 0.43 -13.97
CA TYR A 129 -8.60 -0.86 -14.41
C TYR A 129 -7.57 -1.62 -15.25
N HIS A 130 -7.04 -0.99 -16.30
CA HIS A 130 -6.05 -1.63 -17.17
C HIS A 130 -4.72 -1.90 -16.47
N SER A 131 -4.33 -1.07 -15.50
CA SER A 131 -3.13 -1.33 -14.69
C SER A 131 -3.30 -2.57 -13.81
N LEU A 132 -4.49 -2.78 -13.24
CA LEU A 132 -4.81 -3.97 -12.43
C LEU A 132 -4.96 -5.22 -13.30
N GLU A 133 -5.65 -5.11 -14.43
CA GLU A 133 -5.86 -6.21 -15.38
C GLU A 133 -4.52 -6.74 -15.92
N ALA A 134 -3.58 -5.83 -16.23
CA ALA A 134 -2.25 -6.17 -16.71
C ALA A 134 -1.29 -6.63 -15.60
N ASN A 135 -1.71 -6.64 -14.32
CA ASN A 135 -0.84 -6.85 -13.17
C ASN A 135 0.42 -5.96 -13.22
N LYS A 136 0.22 -4.66 -13.48
CA LYS A 136 1.32 -3.70 -13.60
C LYS A 136 2.19 -3.76 -12.34
N PRO A 137 3.53 -3.88 -12.48
CA PRO A 137 4.46 -3.78 -11.34
C PRO A 137 4.14 -2.57 -10.47
N TYR A 138 4.06 -2.77 -9.15
CA TYR A 138 3.56 -1.74 -8.26
C TYR A 138 4.46 -0.49 -8.21
N ASN A 139 5.78 -0.66 -8.36
CA ASN A 139 6.70 0.46 -8.54
C ASN A 139 6.33 1.31 -9.76
N GLN A 140 6.07 0.69 -10.93
CA GLN A 140 5.64 1.41 -12.12
C GLN A 140 4.24 2.02 -11.94
N PHE A 141 3.32 1.30 -11.29
CA PHE A 141 1.99 1.82 -10.97
C PHE A 141 2.05 3.11 -10.17
N VAL A 142 2.91 3.17 -9.14
CA VAL A 142 3.07 4.37 -8.30
C VAL A 142 3.88 5.45 -9.01
N HIS A 143 4.91 5.06 -9.77
CA HIS A 143 5.69 6.00 -10.59
C HIS A 143 4.78 6.80 -11.50
N GLU A 144 3.93 6.11 -12.27
CA GLU A 144 2.95 6.72 -13.18
C GLU A 144 1.84 7.51 -12.46
N LEU A 145 1.65 7.37 -11.15
CA LEU A 145 0.74 8.23 -10.39
C LEU A 145 1.42 9.54 -9.94
N VAL A 146 2.72 9.48 -9.63
CA VAL A 146 3.50 10.62 -9.11
C VAL A 146 4.09 11.47 -10.24
N ASP A 147 4.58 10.83 -11.30
CA ASP A 147 4.99 11.41 -12.57
C ASP A 147 3.96 11.00 -13.64
N PRO A 148 2.89 11.78 -13.82
CA PRO A 148 1.69 11.27 -14.44
C PRO A 148 1.80 11.08 -15.96
N VAL A 149 1.34 9.91 -16.41
CA VAL A 149 1.10 9.61 -17.83
C VAL A 149 -0.35 9.90 -18.21
N THR A 150 -0.69 9.72 -19.49
CA THR A 150 -2.08 9.90 -19.94
C THR A 150 -3.00 8.91 -19.21
N GLY A 151 -4.00 9.43 -18.50
CA GLY A 151 -5.00 8.66 -17.77
C GLY A 151 -4.78 8.60 -16.26
N SER A 152 -3.56 8.86 -15.75
CA SER A 152 -3.25 8.80 -14.32
C SER A 152 -3.21 10.18 -13.64
N GLU A 153 -3.31 11.27 -14.40
CA GLU A 153 -3.04 12.63 -13.90
C GLU A 153 -4.01 13.08 -12.79
N GLY A 154 -5.17 12.43 -12.71
CA GLY A 154 -6.20 12.74 -11.72
C GLY A 154 -5.78 12.57 -10.27
N PHE A 155 -4.76 11.76 -10.00
CA PHE A 155 -4.28 11.50 -8.64
C PHE A 155 -3.57 12.73 -8.03
N ILE A 156 -2.58 13.29 -8.71
CA ILE A 156 -1.84 14.47 -8.20
C ILE A 156 -2.49 15.81 -8.54
N LYS A 157 -3.41 15.87 -9.52
CA LYS A 157 -4.17 17.10 -9.79
C LYS A 157 -5.13 17.49 -8.66
N GLY A 158 -5.48 16.54 -7.79
CA GLY A 158 -6.33 16.77 -6.62
C GLY A 158 -7.72 17.32 -6.95
N ILE A 159 -8.43 17.75 -5.91
CA ILE A 159 -9.74 18.39 -6.02
C ILE A 159 -9.56 19.90 -5.91
N VAL A 160 -10.10 20.64 -6.88
CA VAL A 160 -10.31 22.08 -6.75
C VAL A 160 -11.74 22.30 -6.25
N TRP A 161 -11.88 22.95 -5.09
CA TRP A 161 -13.19 23.20 -4.51
C TRP A 161 -13.71 24.59 -4.91
N ARG A 162 -15.03 24.73 -4.98
CA ARG A 162 -15.66 26.04 -5.20
C ARG A 162 -15.60 26.88 -3.91
N GLY A 163 -15.03 28.08 -3.99
CA GLY A 163 -15.01 29.05 -2.89
C GLY A 163 -13.66 29.14 -2.18
N VAL A 164 -13.65 29.72 -0.97
CA VAL A 164 -12.44 29.81 -0.14
C VAL A 164 -12.19 28.45 0.51
N THR A 165 -11.11 27.80 0.12
CA THR A 165 -10.62 26.57 0.75
C THR A 165 -9.57 26.89 1.80
N ASN A 166 -9.49 26.05 2.83
CA ASN A 166 -8.38 26.10 3.77
C ASN A 166 -7.05 25.82 3.05
N SER A 167 -5.96 26.45 3.50
CA SER A 167 -4.62 26.31 2.93
C SER A 167 -4.11 24.85 2.86
N SER A 168 -4.58 23.99 3.76
CA SER A 168 -4.29 22.54 3.79
C SER A 168 -5.00 21.73 2.71
N GLN A 169 -5.88 22.36 1.91
CA GLN A 169 -6.67 21.72 0.87
C GLN A 169 -6.31 22.17 -0.55
N THR A 170 -5.16 22.83 -0.75
CA THR A 170 -4.67 23.09 -2.11
C THR A 170 -4.34 21.78 -2.83
N PRO A 171 -4.45 21.70 -4.17
CA PRO A 171 -4.10 20.50 -4.93
C PRO A 171 -2.70 19.93 -4.61
N ALA A 172 -1.70 20.81 -4.53
CA ALA A 172 -0.33 20.44 -4.19
C ALA A 172 -0.22 19.82 -2.79
N MET A 173 -0.92 20.37 -1.80
CA MET A 173 -0.98 19.80 -0.45
C MET A 173 -1.73 18.47 -0.42
N GLN A 174 -2.81 18.33 -1.19
CA GLN A 174 -3.53 17.06 -1.31
C GLN A 174 -2.64 15.97 -1.89
N ALA A 175 -1.84 16.27 -2.92
CA ALA A 175 -0.89 15.32 -3.50
C ALA A 175 0.14 14.85 -2.46
N ALA A 176 0.77 15.78 -1.74
CA ALA A 176 1.71 15.45 -0.66
C ALA A 176 1.08 14.58 0.44
N GLN A 177 -0.11 14.95 0.92
CA GLN A 177 -0.85 14.18 1.92
C GLN A 177 -1.18 12.76 1.45
N ASN A 178 -1.67 12.62 0.22
CA ASN A 178 -2.05 11.32 -0.32
C ASN A 178 -0.82 10.44 -0.55
N ILE A 179 0.26 10.98 -1.13
CA ILE A 179 1.51 10.23 -1.36
C ILE A 179 2.12 9.78 -0.03
N GLY A 180 2.21 10.68 0.96
CA GLY A 180 2.69 10.34 2.29
C GLY A 180 1.87 9.23 2.95
N GLN A 181 0.53 9.35 2.91
CA GLN A 181 -0.36 8.39 3.58
C GLN A 181 -0.40 7.03 2.86
N VAL A 182 -0.58 7.05 1.55
CA VAL A 182 -0.84 5.83 0.77
C VAL A 182 0.43 5.02 0.57
N PHE A 183 1.50 5.66 0.08
CA PHE A 183 2.71 4.96 -0.37
C PHE A 183 3.80 4.89 0.69
N MET A 184 3.85 5.87 1.58
CA MET A 184 4.85 5.89 2.64
C MET A 184 4.28 5.51 3.99
N GLY A 185 2.95 5.46 4.20
CA GLY A 185 2.38 5.09 5.50
C GLY A 185 2.71 6.11 6.60
N ILE A 186 2.67 7.41 6.26
CA ILE A 186 2.83 8.53 7.18
C ILE A 186 1.66 9.51 7.10
N ASN A 187 1.35 10.17 8.21
CA ASN A 187 0.26 11.13 8.26
C ASN A 187 0.77 12.59 8.15
N LEU A 188 0.60 13.20 6.98
CA LEU A 188 0.86 14.63 6.77
C LEU A 188 -0.38 15.51 6.90
N LYS A 189 -1.58 14.93 7.07
CA LYS A 189 -2.84 15.70 7.16
C LYS A 189 -2.90 16.54 8.43
N CYS A 190 -2.41 16.03 9.56
CA CYS A 190 -2.25 16.87 10.75
C CYS A 190 -1.16 17.92 10.53
N ALA A 191 -0.08 17.49 9.87
CA ALA A 191 1.10 18.30 9.62
C ALA A 191 0.89 19.40 8.56
N SER A 192 -0.30 19.56 7.97
CA SER A 192 -0.57 20.60 6.96
C SER A 192 -1.15 21.90 7.52
N CYS A 193 -1.50 21.93 8.81
CA CYS A 193 -1.97 23.13 9.51
C CYS A 193 -1.04 23.55 10.67
N HIS A 194 -0.39 22.58 11.31
CA HIS A 194 0.54 22.75 12.43
C HIS A 194 1.55 21.58 12.42
N ASP A 195 2.56 21.58 13.28
CA ASP A 195 3.46 20.42 13.43
C ASP A 195 2.69 19.23 14.03
N SER A 196 2.96 18.01 13.59
CA SER A 196 2.25 16.82 14.04
C SER A 196 2.34 16.62 15.55
N PHE A 197 1.23 16.17 16.16
CA PHE A 197 1.18 15.81 17.58
C PHE A 197 1.56 14.35 17.85
N ILE A 198 1.66 13.53 16.80
CA ILE A 198 1.81 12.07 16.90
C ILE A 198 3.01 11.54 16.08
N SER A 199 3.74 12.42 15.39
CA SER A 199 4.91 12.08 14.60
C SER A 199 5.90 13.24 14.57
N ASN A 200 7.08 13.04 13.98
CA ASN A 200 8.11 14.09 13.88
C ASN A 200 7.86 15.07 12.72
N TRP A 201 6.80 14.89 11.93
CA TRP A 201 6.50 15.72 10.76
C TRP A 201 6.10 17.13 11.15
N THR A 202 6.79 18.12 10.58
CA THR A 202 6.51 19.54 10.80
C THR A 202 5.60 20.10 9.72
N LEU A 203 5.04 21.29 10.00
CA LEU A 203 4.33 22.09 9.02
C LEU A 203 5.19 22.36 7.79
N LYS A 204 6.47 22.65 8.00
CA LYS A 204 7.43 22.93 6.93
C LYS A 204 7.69 21.70 6.05
N ASP A 205 7.65 20.49 6.62
CA ASP A 205 7.84 19.25 5.86
C ASP A 205 6.68 19.00 4.90
N SER A 206 5.44 19.16 5.36
CA SER A 206 4.25 19.00 4.52
C SER A 206 4.24 20.00 3.37
N TYR A 207 4.56 21.27 3.64
CA TYR A 207 4.66 22.31 2.60
C TYR A 207 5.85 22.08 1.67
N GLY A 208 6.96 21.55 2.17
CA GLY A 208 8.14 21.24 1.35
C GLY A 208 7.86 20.13 0.33
N LEU A 209 7.18 19.05 0.76
CA LEU A 209 6.74 18.00 -0.15
C LEU A 209 5.63 18.49 -1.09
N ALA A 210 4.65 19.26 -0.58
CA ALA A 210 3.60 19.83 -1.42
C ALA A 210 4.18 20.72 -2.52
N SER A 211 5.24 21.48 -2.22
CA SER A 211 5.88 22.35 -3.18
C SER A 211 6.50 21.60 -4.37
N VAL A 212 6.73 20.28 -4.28
CA VAL A 212 7.12 19.44 -5.42
C VAL A 212 6.07 19.50 -6.55
N PHE A 213 4.79 19.70 -6.21
CA PHE A 213 3.66 19.69 -7.14
C PHE A 213 3.11 21.09 -7.47
N SER A 214 3.82 22.15 -7.10
CA SER A 214 3.48 23.54 -7.46
C SER A 214 4.55 24.15 -8.35
N ASP A 215 4.20 25.21 -9.09
CA ASP A 215 5.15 25.91 -9.97
C ASP A 215 6.23 26.65 -9.17
N ASP A 216 5.83 27.28 -8.07
CA ASP A 216 6.70 27.99 -7.13
C ASP A 216 6.64 27.34 -5.73
N PRO A 217 7.66 27.53 -4.87
CA PRO A 217 7.58 27.16 -3.46
C PRO A 217 6.32 27.71 -2.79
N LEU A 218 5.64 26.91 -1.97
CA LEU A 218 4.43 27.34 -1.30
C LEU A 218 4.75 28.20 -0.06
N GLU A 219 4.01 29.30 0.10
CA GLU A 219 3.97 30.04 1.36
C GLU A 219 3.36 29.15 2.45
N ILE A 220 3.99 29.10 3.62
CA ILE A 220 3.50 28.34 4.77
C ILE A 220 2.33 29.10 5.39
N HIS A 221 1.20 28.42 5.56
CA HIS A 221 0.10 28.90 6.38
C HIS A 221 -0.03 28.06 7.65
N ARG A 222 -0.09 28.75 8.80
CA ARG A 222 -0.46 28.11 10.07
C ARG A 222 -1.97 28.17 10.22
N CYS A 223 -2.61 27.02 10.11
CA CYS A 223 -4.04 26.87 9.85
C CYS A 223 -4.45 27.55 8.52
N ASP A 224 -4.80 28.83 8.53
CA ASP A 224 -5.10 29.61 7.32
C ASP A 224 -4.35 30.96 7.29
N ASN A 225 -3.56 31.23 8.33
CA ASN A 225 -2.83 32.49 8.44
C ASN A 225 -1.47 32.37 7.73
N PRO A 226 -1.20 33.17 6.70
CA PRO A 226 0.10 33.20 6.03
C PRO A 226 1.19 33.61 7.03
N THR A 227 2.34 32.94 6.98
CA THR A 227 3.47 33.29 7.86
C THR A 227 4.49 34.23 7.20
N GLY A 228 4.42 34.42 5.87
CA GLY A 228 5.44 35.11 5.08
C GLY A 228 6.64 34.23 4.71
N ASP A 229 6.77 33.04 5.30
CA ASP A 229 7.85 32.10 5.02
C ASP A 229 7.45 31.10 3.95
N HIS A 230 8.38 30.75 3.06
CA HIS A 230 8.15 29.72 2.04
C HIS A 230 8.92 28.46 2.41
N ALA A 231 8.27 27.30 2.28
CA ALA A 231 8.94 26.02 2.52
C ALA A 231 9.88 25.71 1.35
N PRO A 232 11.13 25.27 1.59
CA PRO A 232 11.97 24.78 0.51
C PRO A 232 11.35 23.51 -0.07
N ILE A 233 11.33 23.40 -1.40
CA ILE A 233 10.94 22.16 -2.08
C ILE A 233 11.90 21.05 -1.63
N LYS A 234 11.34 19.95 -1.11
CA LYS A 234 12.13 18.79 -0.68
C LYS A 234 11.29 17.52 -0.61
N PHE A 235 11.98 16.38 -0.67
CA PHE A 235 11.42 15.12 -0.19
C PHE A 235 11.60 15.00 1.33
N LEU A 236 10.83 14.11 1.95
CA LEU A 236 10.77 13.96 3.41
C LEU A 236 11.94 13.16 3.99
N TYR A 237 12.49 12.22 3.22
CA TYR A 237 13.58 11.34 3.61
C TYR A 237 14.77 11.56 2.69
N GLU A 238 15.63 12.53 3.03
CA GLU A 238 16.78 12.93 2.20
C GLU A 238 17.79 11.79 2.03
N GLU A 239 17.79 10.80 2.93
CA GLU A 239 18.60 9.59 2.88
C GLU A 239 18.28 8.70 1.68
N LEU A 240 17.03 8.72 1.20
CA LEU A 240 16.61 7.98 0.00
C LEU A 240 16.88 8.76 -1.30
N GLY A 241 17.10 10.07 -1.18
CA GLY A 241 17.36 10.96 -2.31
C GLY A 241 16.78 12.36 -2.11
N THR A 242 17.15 13.26 -3.01
CA THR A 242 16.74 14.67 -2.96
C THR A 242 16.06 15.10 -4.26
N VAL A 243 15.12 16.02 -4.14
CA VAL A 243 14.48 16.70 -5.27
C VAL A 243 15.14 18.06 -5.45
N ASP A 244 15.64 18.35 -6.64
CA ASP A 244 16.29 19.65 -6.93
C ASP A 244 15.22 20.75 -7.03
N PRO A 245 15.24 21.75 -6.13
CA PRO A 245 14.23 22.80 -6.09
C PRO A 245 14.26 23.72 -7.33
N ASN A 246 15.35 23.73 -8.10
CA ASN A 246 15.49 24.61 -9.26
C ASN A 246 14.95 24.01 -10.56
N LEU A 247 14.53 22.75 -10.53
CA LEU A 247 13.99 22.08 -11.71
C LEU A 247 12.54 22.51 -11.98
N PRO A 248 12.12 22.49 -13.26
CA PRO A 248 10.72 22.56 -13.63
C PRO A 248 9.88 21.50 -12.89
N ARG A 249 8.59 21.79 -12.68
CA ARG A 249 7.68 20.96 -11.90
C ARG A 249 7.64 19.50 -12.35
N ASP A 250 7.51 19.25 -13.65
CA ASP A 250 7.51 17.90 -14.25
C ASP A 250 8.79 17.12 -13.92
N ARG A 251 9.96 17.77 -14.00
CA ARG A 251 11.23 17.14 -13.63
C ARG A 251 11.36 16.86 -12.13
N ARG A 252 10.68 17.64 -11.28
CA ARG A 252 10.63 17.39 -9.82
C ARG A 252 9.68 16.24 -9.48
N GLU A 253 8.55 16.15 -10.16
CA GLU A 253 7.61 15.03 -10.08
C GLU A 253 8.31 13.72 -10.47
N GLU A 254 9.04 13.70 -11.59
CA GLU A 254 9.87 12.55 -12.01
C GLU A 254 10.93 12.15 -10.97
N GLN A 255 11.67 13.12 -10.42
CA GLN A 255 12.66 12.84 -9.37
C GLN A 255 12.02 12.21 -8.13
N LEU A 256 10.89 12.75 -7.68
CA LEU A 256 10.17 12.21 -6.54
C LEU A 256 9.62 10.81 -6.84
N ALA A 257 9.07 10.58 -8.04
CA ALA A 257 8.60 9.27 -8.47
C ALA A 257 9.73 8.24 -8.40
N ASN A 258 10.91 8.55 -8.96
CA ASN A 258 12.08 7.68 -8.92
C ASN A 258 12.52 7.36 -7.49
N ILE A 259 12.61 8.36 -6.60
CA ILE A 259 13.02 8.17 -5.19
C ILE A 259 12.00 7.29 -4.44
N LEU A 260 10.70 7.54 -4.65
CA LEU A 260 9.65 6.79 -3.96
C LEU A 260 9.65 5.31 -4.35
N THR A 261 9.86 5.01 -5.63
CA THR A 261 9.71 3.67 -6.19
C THR A 261 11.03 2.90 -6.32
N ASP A 262 12.13 3.45 -5.78
CA ASP A 262 13.42 2.81 -5.75
C ASP A 262 13.42 1.56 -4.84
N GLU A 263 14.15 0.52 -5.22
CA GLU A 263 14.27 -0.73 -4.48
C GLU A 263 14.92 -0.53 -3.08
N GLN A 264 15.72 0.52 -2.91
CA GLN A 264 16.31 0.89 -1.62
C GLN A 264 15.29 1.54 -0.67
N ASN A 265 14.12 1.93 -1.17
CA ASN A 265 13.03 2.40 -0.34
C ASN A 265 12.23 1.21 0.24
N GLY A 266 12.81 0.51 1.20
CA GLY A 266 12.16 -0.58 1.91
C GLY A 266 10.85 -0.17 2.61
N ARG A 267 10.72 1.11 3.04
CA ARG A 267 9.46 1.64 3.61
C ARG A 267 8.32 1.61 2.59
N PHE A 268 8.57 1.89 1.33
CA PHE A 268 7.57 1.82 0.25
C PHE A 268 7.00 0.40 0.12
N ALA A 269 7.87 -0.61 0.02
CA ALA A 269 7.48 -2.01 -0.05
C ALA A 269 6.74 -2.47 1.21
N ARG A 270 7.27 -2.18 2.42
CA ARG A 270 6.63 -2.51 3.71
C ARG A 270 5.22 -1.96 3.82
N THR A 271 5.03 -0.70 3.42
CA THR A 271 3.72 -0.05 3.50
C THR A 271 2.71 -0.80 2.66
N PHE A 272 3.07 -1.21 1.44
CA PHE A 272 2.16 -1.88 0.55
C PHE A 272 1.86 -3.33 0.98
N VAL A 273 2.88 -4.12 1.33
CA VAL A 273 2.65 -5.51 1.78
C VAL A 273 1.87 -5.56 3.09
N ASN A 274 2.04 -4.58 3.99
CA ASN A 274 1.21 -4.45 5.19
C ASN A 274 -0.27 -4.22 4.86
N ARG A 275 -0.57 -3.41 3.83
CA ARG A 275 -1.94 -3.19 3.35
C ARG A 275 -2.54 -4.43 2.70
N LEU A 276 -1.77 -5.18 1.91
CA LEU A 276 -2.23 -6.45 1.34
C LEU A 276 -2.53 -7.46 2.46
N TRP A 277 -1.63 -7.56 3.45
CA TRP A 277 -1.84 -8.39 4.63
C TRP A 277 -3.11 -7.99 5.39
N ALA A 278 -3.29 -6.70 5.69
CA ALA A 278 -4.48 -6.19 6.36
C ALA A 278 -5.76 -6.47 5.56
N ARG A 279 -5.72 -6.33 4.23
CA ARG A 279 -6.87 -6.58 3.35
C ARG A 279 -7.32 -8.04 3.39
N LEU A 280 -6.37 -8.98 3.44
CA LEU A 280 -6.64 -10.43 3.41
C LEU A 280 -6.91 -11.02 4.81
N LEU A 281 -6.18 -10.60 5.84
CA LEU A 281 -6.29 -11.14 7.20
C LEU A 281 -7.16 -10.29 8.14
N GLY A 282 -7.59 -9.10 7.70
CA GLY A 282 -8.45 -8.19 8.47
C GLY A 282 -7.72 -7.33 9.51
N HIS A 283 -6.41 -7.48 9.66
CA HIS A 283 -5.56 -6.68 10.54
C HIS A 283 -4.13 -6.68 10.03
N GLY A 284 -3.51 -5.50 9.90
CA GLY A 284 -2.13 -5.34 9.46
C GLY A 284 -1.11 -5.91 10.44
N LEU A 285 0.11 -6.12 9.96
CA LEU A 285 1.27 -6.35 10.82
C LEU A 285 1.60 -5.09 11.63
N ILE A 286 1.35 -3.92 11.05
CA ILE A 286 1.32 -2.62 11.73
C ILE A 286 -0.09 -2.05 11.64
N GLU A 287 -0.62 -1.57 12.76
CA GLU A 287 -1.88 -0.82 12.82
C GLU A 287 -1.75 0.47 13.66
N PRO A 288 -2.32 1.60 13.20
CA PRO A 288 -3.01 1.80 11.91
C PRO A 288 -2.10 1.65 10.67
N ASN A 289 -2.67 1.21 9.54
CA ASN A 289 -1.95 1.02 8.27
C ASN A 289 -1.30 2.30 7.69
N ASP A 290 -1.58 3.48 8.24
CA ASP A 290 -1.00 4.78 7.88
C ASP A 290 -0.08 5.38 8.96
N GLU A 291 0.35 4.57 9.92
CA GLU A 291 1.32 4.92 10.97
C GLU A 291 2.48 3.90 11.02
N MET A 292 3.23 3.78 9.91
CA MET A 292 4.28 2.76 9.72
C MET A 292 5.54 2.96 10.59
N ASP A 293 5.60 4.02 11.42
CA ASP A 293 6.65 4.20 12.44
C ASP A 293 6.44 3.36 13.71
N ARG A 294 5.26 2.72 13.84
CA ARG A 294 4.94 1.83 14.95
C ARG A 294 5.64 0.48 14.82
N ASP A 295 5.72 -0.22 15.95
CA ASP A 295 6.25 -1.57 15.97
C ASP A 295 5.31 -2.56 15.27
N PRO A 296 5.82 -3.36 14.32
CA PRO A 296 5.04 -4.45 13.74
C PRO A 296 4.86 -5.56 14.77
N TRP A 297 3.74 -6.28 14.68
CA TRP A 297 3.53 -7.53 15.39
C TRP A 297 4.64 -8.55 15.08
N SER A 298 5.06 -8.63 13.81
CA SER A 298 6.22 -9.41 13.39
C SER A 298 7.06 -8.63 12.38
N LYS A 299 8.21 -8.11 12.83
CA LYS A 299 9.17 -7.42 11.97
C LYS A 299 9.76 -8.36 10.91
N ASP A 300 9.98 -9.62 11.24
CA ASP A 300 10.53 -10.61 10.30
C ASP A 300 9.57 -10.92 9.15
N ILE A 301 8.27 -11.08 9.42
CA ILE A 301 7.29 -11.33 8.36
C ILE A 301 7.12 -10.10 7.48
N LEU A 302 7.03 -8.90 8.08
CA LEU A 302 6.90 -7.65 7.34
C LEU A 302 8.10 -7.40 6.41
N ASP A 303 9.32 -7.53 6.94
CA ASP A 303 10.54 -7.30 6.18
C ASP A 303 10.79 -8.38 5.12
N TRP A 304 10.45 -9.64 5.43
CA TRP A 304 10.57 -10.72 4.46
C TRP A 304 9.60 -10.53 3.29
N LEU A 305 8.32 -10.24 3.56
CA LEU A 305 7.35 -9.95 2.50
C LEU A 305 7.76 -8.73 1.66
N ALA A 306 8.28 -7.68 2.28
CA ALA A 306 8.73 -6.49 1.56
C ALA A 306 9.94 -6.79 0.66
N THR A 307 10.89 -7.59 1.13
CA THR A 307 12.08 -7.98 0.35
C THR A 307 11.70 -8.92 -0.79
N ASP A 308 10.88 -9.94 -0.52
CA ASP A 308 10.35 -10.85 -1.55
C ASP A 308 9.56 -10.08 -2.62
N PHE A 309 8.78 -9.07 -2.22
CA PHE A 309 8.06 -8.21 -3.16
C PHE A 309 8.99 -7.41 -4.08
N ILE A 310 10.08 -6.84 -3.54
CA ILE A 310 11.10 -6.15 -4.33
C ILE A 310 11.81 -7.12 -5.28
N GLU A 311 12.24 -8.27 -4.78
CA GLU A 311 12.98 -9.29 -5.55
C GLU A 311 12.16 -9.94 -6.67
N ASN A 312 10.83 -9.88 -6.58
CA ASN A 312 9.89 -10.34 -7.61
C ASN A 312 9.28 -9.17 -8.39
N ASP A 313 10.09 -8.15 -8.70
CA ASP A 313 9.76 -7.02 -9.57
C ASP A 313 8.47 -6.28 -9.17
N PHE A 314 8.18 -6.19 -7.87
CA PHE A 314 6.97 -5.56 -7.34
C PHE A 314 5.66 -6.20 -7.88
N ASP A 315 5.66 -7.50 -8.16
CA ASP A 315 4.48 -8.26 -8.60
C ASP A 315 3.48 -8.45 -7.45
N VAL A 316 2.33 -7.78 -7.58
CA VAL A 316 1.25 -7.83 -6.57
C VAL A 316 0.63 -9.22 -6.47
N LYS A 317 0.40 -9.90 -7.60
CA LYS A 317 -0.20 -11.24 -7.61
C LYS A 317 0.74 -12.28 -7.02
N HIS A 318 2.06 -12.14 -7.20
CA HIS A 318 3.04 -12.97 -6.50
C HIS A 318 2.90 -12.82 -4.98
N THR A 319 2.88 -11.60 -4.44
CA THR A 319 2.68 -11.40 -2.99
C THR A 319 1.33 -11.93 -2.51
N LEU A 320 0.25 -11.73 -3.26
CA LEU A 320 -1.07 -12.29 -2.92
C LEU A 320 -1.03 -13.81 -2.88
N ARG A 321 -0.41 -14.47 -3.86
CA ARG A 321 -0.20 -15.91 -3.89
C ARG A 321 0.54 -16.40 -2.65
N VAL A 322 1.64 -15.74 -2.28
CA VAL A 322 2.43 -16.08 -1.08
C VAL A 322 1.56 -16.02 0.18
N ILE A 323 0.73 -14.99 0.33
CA ILE A 323 -0.15 -14.85 1.50
C ILE A 323 -1.30 -15.88 1.46
N LEU A 324 -2.01 -16.01 0.34
CA LEU A 324 -3.18 -16.89 0.19
C LEU A 324 -2.84 -18.38 0.36
N THR A 325 -1.63 -18.78 -0.01
CA THR A 325 -1.14 -20.17 0.13
C THR A 325 -0.52 -20.46 1.51
N SER A 326 -0.38 -19.44 2.37
CA SER A 326 0.13 -19.63 3.74
C SER A 326 -0.90 -20.32 4.65
N LYS A 327 -0.41 -21.08 5.62
CA LYS A 327 -1.21 -21.58 6.76
C LYS A 327 -1.79 -20.40 7.54
N ALA A 328 -1.08 -19.27 7.62
CA ALA A 328 -1.55 -18.03 8.26
C ALA A 328 -2.93 -17.58 7.76
N TYR A 329 -3.08 -17.43 6.44
CA TYR A 329 -4.35 -17.07 5.79
C TYR A 329 -5.43 -18.16 5.98
N GLN A 330 -5.00 -19.41 6.05
CA GLN A 330 -5.86 -20.58 6.18
C GLN A 330 -6.25 -20.88 7.64
N LEU A 331 -5.94 -20.01 8.61
CA LEU A 331 -6.38 -20.18 9.99
C LEU A 331 -7.88 -19.86 10.20
N PRO A 332 -8.54 -20.46 11.20
CA PRO A 332 -9.87 -20.04 11.62
C PRO A 332 -9.90 -18.56 11.99
N SER A 333 -10.99 -17.86 11.63
CA SER A 333 -11.18 -16.49 12.10
C SER A 333 -11.43 -16.50 13.60
N SER A 334 -10.67 -15.71 14.35
CA SER A 334 -10.94 -15.48 15.77
C SER A 334 -11.87 -14.27 15.94
N SER A 335 -12.95 -14.40 16.69
CA SER A 335 -13.63 -13.22 17.23
C SER A 335 -12.73 -12.59 18.29
N TRP A 336 -12.54 -11.27 18.24
CA TRP A 336 -11.88 -10.54 19.32
C TRP A 336 -12.76 -10.64 20.56
N ASN A 337 -12.36 -11.45 21.54
CA ASN A 337 -13.08 -11.64 22.79
C ASN A 337 -12.49 -10.77 23.91
N GLY A 338 -12.40 -9.44 23.70
CA GLY A 338 -12.13 -8.47 24.78
C GLY A 338 -10.70 -8.40 25.29
#